data_AF-A0A3Q9G9D7-F1
#
_entry.id   AF-A0A3Q9G9D7-F1
#
_cell.length_a   1.000
_cell.length_b   1.000
_cell.length_c   1.000
_cell.angle_alpha   90.00
_cell.angle_beta   90.00
_cell.angle_gamma   90.00
#
_symmetry.space_group_name_H-M   'P 1'
#
loop_
_entity.id
_entity.type
_entity.pdbx_description
1 polymer ?
#
loop_
_entity_poly.entity_id
_entity_poly.type
_entity_poly.pdbx_seq_one_letter_code
_entity_poly.pdbx_strand_id
1 'polypeptide(L)'
;MATLSFAEQTAWLHSMRPKTACIEFVFNDGDKEHPLLELLPHLDSVRTIGVGPGNGYYGRARPTVVKRSYDYNRDIILAIERLGCFFPETASKKQWTELGDVDVIFLDRRGKMLGATVTHERMIITPEHEERSIR
;
A
#
# COMPACT_ATOMS: atom_id res chain seq x y z
N MET A 1 -2.31 4.17 -19.12
CA MET A 1 -2.21 4.97 -17.87
C MET A 1 -0.79 5.49 -17.78
N ALA A 2 -0.59 6.75 -17.42
CA ALA A 2 0.76 7.29 -17.23
C ALA A 2 1.37 6.66 -15.97
N THR A 3 2.57 6.09 -16.08
CA THR A 3 3.31 5.53 -14.95
C THR A 3 3.85 6.68 -14.10
N LEU A 4 3.51 6.70 -12.82
CA LEU A 4 3.94 7.76 -11.89
C LEU A 4 5.44 7.66 -11.59
N SER A 5 6.16 8.77 -11.70
CA SER A 5 7.53 8.92 -11.21
C SER A 5 7.61 8.72 -9.69
N PHE A 6 8.82 8.47 -9.16
CA PHE A 6 9.00 8.39 -7.71
C PHE A 6 8.56 9.69 -7.00
N ALA A 7 8.87 10.86 -7.56
CA ALA A 7 8.45 12.14 -7.00
C ALA A 7 6.92 12.26 -6.89
N GLU A 8 6.18 11.78 -7.90
CA GLU A 8 4.71 11.78 -7.89
C GLU A 8 4.15 10.77 -6.89
N GLN A 9 4.75 9.58 -6.79
CA GLN A 9 4.36 8.56 -5.80
C GLN A 9 4.60 9.06 -4.37
N THR A 10 5.75 9.69 -4.12
CA THR A 10 6.10 10.33 -2.85
C THR A 10 5.16 11.48 -2.52
N ALA A 11 4.84 12.33 -3.48
CA ALA A 11 3.87 13.42 -3.28
C ALA A 11 2.49 12.88 -2.91
N TRP A 12 2.01 11.85 -3.61
CA TRP A 12 0.76 11.18 -3.29
C TRP A 12 0.80 10.58 -1.88
N LEU A 13 1.86 9.85 -1.53
CA LEU A 13 2.06 9.25 -0.21
C LEU A 13 2.04 10.30 0.91
N HIS A 14 2.75 11.41 0.72
CA HIS A 14 2.74 12.51 1.68
C HIS A 14 1.37 13.18 1.82
N SER A 15 0.60 13.29 0.73
CA SER A 15 -0.75 13.87 0.77
C SER A 15 -1.72 13.09 1.68
N MET A 16 -1.49 11.79 1.86
CA MET A 16 -2.33 10.92 2.71
C MET A 16 -2.06 11.10 4.21
N ARG A 17 -0.85 11.56 4.58
CA ARG A 17 -0.38 11.64 5.97
C ARG A 17 -1.34 12.35 6.94
N PRO A 18 -1.93 13.51 6.63
CA PRO A 18 -2.73 14.26 7.62
C PRO A 18 -4.01 13.53 8.06
N LYS A 19 -4.53 12.62 7.22
CA LYS A 19 -5.80 11.93 7.45
C LYS A 19 -5.62 10.46 7.85
N THR A 20 -4.45 9.89 7.58
CA THR A 20 -4.16 8.48 7.85
C THR A 20 -4.07 8.22 9.35
N ALA A 21 -4.82 7.23 9.82
CA ALA A 21 -4.74 6.70 11.18
C ALA A 21 -4.13 5.29 11.20
N CYS A 22 -4.35 4.51 10.14
CA CYS A 22 -3.84 3.15 10.02
C CYS A 22 -3.33 2.91 8.58
N ILE A 23 -2.25 2.14 8.46
CA ILE A 23 -1.71 1.67 7.19
C ILE A 23 -1.74 0.14 7.20
N GLU A 24 -2.35 -0.46 6.18
CA GLU A 24 -2.34 -1.90 5.98
C GLU A 24 -1.44 -2.28 4.81
N PHE A 25 -0.60 -3.28 5.03
CA PHE A 25 0.22 -3.93 4.01
C PHE A 25 -0.36 -5.30 3.70
N VAL A 26 -0.65 -5.59 2.44
CA VAL A 26 -1.08 -6.91 1.98
C VAL A 26 0.05 -7.52 1.16
N PHE A 27 0.76 -8.46 1.77
CA PHE A 27 1.87 -9.18 1.18
C PHE A 27 1.35 -10.33 0.33
N ASN A 28 1.44 -10.19 -0.99
CA ASN A 28 0.90 -11.14 -1.96
C ASN A 28 1.72 -12.44 -2.01
N ASP A 29 3.04 -12.33 -1.79
CA ASP A 29 4.00 -13.45 -1.75
C ASP A 29 4.39 -13.87 -0.32
N GLY A 30 3.69 -13.35 0.69
CA GLY A 30 3.99 -13.57 2.11
C GLY A 30 4.94 -12.52 2.71
N ASP A 31 4.96 -12.47 4.04
CA ASP A 31 5.64 -11.40 4.81
C ASP A 31 6.94 -11.84 5.48
N LYS A 32 7.31 -13.12 5.39
CA LYS A 32 8.51 -13.64 6.05
C LYS A 32 9.75 -13.00 5.44
N GLU A 33 10.64 -12.49 6.29
CA GLU A 33 11.93 -11.88 5.89
C GLU A 33 11.77 -10.70 4.91
N HIS A 34 10.58 -10.10 4.85
CA HIS A 34 10.35 -8.99 3.94
C HIS A 34 11.14 -7.75 4.39
N PRO A 35 11.90 -7.07 3.50
CA PRO A 35 12.75 -5.92 3.88
C PRO A 35 12.01 -4.80 4.62
N LEU A 36 10.73 -4.57 4.28
CA LEU A 36 9.86 -3.64 5.00
C LEU A 36 9.80 -3.91 6.52
N LEU A 37 9.79 -5.18 6.94
CA LEU A 37 9.73 -5.53 8.36
C LEU A 37 11.05 -5.23 9.10
N GLU A 38 12.18 -5.35 8.41
CA GLU A 38 13.50 -5.00 8.95
C GLU A 38 13.67 -3.48 9.12
N LEU A 39 12.94 -2.69 8.33
CA LEU A 39 12.91 -1.24 8.45
C LEU A 39 11.96 -0.73 9.55
N LEU A 40 11.00 -1.56 9.96
CA LEU A 40 9.97 -1.23 10.95
C LEU A 40 9.98 -2.14 12.20
N PRO A 41 11.14 -2.57 12.74
CA PRO A 41 11.19 -3.58 13.80
C PRO A 41 10.66 -3.07 15.15
N HIS A 42 10.55 -1.75 15.28
CA HIS A 42 10.09 -1.07 16.48
C HIS A 42 8.58 -0.77 16.47
N LEU A 43 7.87 -1.11 15.38
CA LEU A 43 6.43 -0.88 15.26
C LEU A 43 5.68 -2.19 15.46
N ASP A 44 4.68 -2.14 16.34
CA ASP A 44 3.74 -3.23 16.48
C ASP A 44 2.79 -3.28 15.28
N SER A 45 2.48 -4.49 14.83
CA SER A 45 1.46 -4.72 13.80
C SER A 45 0.53 -5.85 14.20
N VAL A 46 -0.72 -5.72 13.77
CA VAL A 46 -1.68 -6.81 13.79
C VAL A 46 -1.49 -7.63 12.52
N ARG A 47 -0.96 -8.85 12.66
CA ARG A 47 -0.77 -9.79 11.55
C ARG A 47 -2.00 -10.67 11.38
N THR A 48 -2.57 -10.68 10.19
CA THR A 48 -3.73 -11.53 9.82
C THR A 48 -3.37 -12.37 8.60
N ILE A 49 -3.70 -13.66 8.63
CA ILE A 49 -3.60 -14.53 7.45
C ILE A 49 -4.96 -14.53 6.77
N GLY A 50 -4.95 -14.26 5.46
CA GLY A 50 -6.14 -14.14 4.65
C GLY A 50 -6.73 -12.73 4.67
N VAL A 51 -7.19 -12.30 3.50
CA VAL A 51 -7.94 -11.05 3.33
C VAL A 51 -9.30 -11.38 2.75
N GLY A 52 -10.36 -11.00 3.47
CA GLY A 52 -11.73 -11.10 2.99
C GLY A 52 -12.05 -10.03 1.94
N PRO A 53 -13.21 -10.12 1.27
CA PRO A 53 -13.70 -9.04 0.42
C PRO A 53 -13.92 -7.76 1.26
N GLY A 54 -13.28 -6.65 0.90
CA GLY A 54 -13.37 -5.39 1.64
C GLY A 54 -12.33 -4.35 1.21
N ASN A 55 -12.60 -3.07 1.53
CA ASN A 55 -11.77 -1.89 1.21
C ASN A 55 -11.47 -1.64 -0.28
N GLY A 56 -12.42 -1.93 -1.16
CA GLY A 56 -12.53 -1.26 -2.46
C GLY A 56 -11.87 -1.92 -3.68
N TYR A 57 -11.00 -2.91 -3.54
CA TYR A 57 -10.38 -3.56 -4.72
C TYR A 57 -10.36 -5.10 -4.75
N TYR A 58 -10.47 -5.80 -3.63
CA TYR A 58 -10.59 -7.26 -3.65
C TYR A 58 -12.04 -7.73 -3.85
N GLY A 59 -12.40 -8.03 -5.10
CA GLY A 59 -13.69 -8.66 -5.43
C GLY A 59 -13.81 -10.12 -4.97
N ARG A 60 -12.71 -10.74 -4.52
CA ARG A 60 -12.65 -12.13 -4.02
C ARG A 60 -11.77 -12.22 -2.78
N ALA A 61 -12.11 -13.14 -1.88
CA ALA A 61 -11.25 -13.46 -0.75
C ALA A 61 -9.90 -14.04 -1.22
N ARG A 62 -8.82 -13.68 -0.54
CA ARG A 62 -7.47 -14.18 -0.77
C ARG A 62 -6.99 -14.85 0.52
N PRO A 63 -7.24 -16.16 0.71
CA PRO A 63 -7.02 -16.82 2.01
C PRO A 63 -5.54 -17.02 2.36
N THR A 64 -4.64 -16.90 1.39
CA THR A 64 -3.20 -17.19 1.56
C THR A 64 -2.34 -15.94 1.73
N VAL A 65 -2.84 -14.75 1.41
CA VAL A 65 -2.05 -13.52 1.55
C VAL A 65 -1.94 -13.12 3.01
N VAL A 66 -0.87 -12.41 3.36
CA VAL A 66 -0.67 -11.93 4.73
C VAL A 66 -0.95 -10.44 4.78
N LYS A 67 -1.81 -10.03 5.71
CA LYS A 67 -2.03 -8.61 6.01
C LYS A 67 -1.32 -8.23 7.30
N ARG A 68 -0.65 -7.08 7.31
CA ARG A 68 -0.18 -6.41 8.53
C ARG A 68 -0.76 -5.02 8.63
N SER A 69 -1.46 -4.75 9.72
CA SER A 69 -2.04 -3.44 10.01
C SER A 69 -1.20 -2.74 11.07
N TYR A 70 -0.79 -1.51 10.78
CA TYR A 70 0.01 -0.65 11.65
C TYR A 70 -0.78 0.62 11.98
N ASP A 71 -0.64 1.12 13.21
CA ASP A 71 -0.99 2.51 13.48
C ASP A 71 -0.07 3.44 12.67
N TYR A 72 -0.61 4.57 12.22
CA TYR A 72 0.16 5.51 11.43
C TYR A 72 1.42 5.96 12.19
N ASN A 73 2.57 5.71 11.57
CA ASN A 73 3.86 6.24 11.98
C ASN A 73 4.58 6.79 10.73
N ARG A 74 5.23 7.94 10.86
CA ARG A 74 6.00 8.56 9.77
C ARG A 74 7.11 7.63 9.24
N ASP A 75 7.63 6.73 10.08
CA ASP A 75 8.73 5.83 9.71
C ASP A 75 8.27 4.80 8.66
N ILE A 76 6.96 4.52 8.59
CA ILE A 76 6.35 3.71 7.53
C ILE A 76 6.51 4.38 6.16
N ILE A 77 6.30 5.70 6.10
CA ILE A 77 6.46 6.50 4.88
C ILE A 77 7.92 6.46 4.42
N LEU A 78 8.84 6.69 5.35
CA LEU A 78 10.28 6.65 5.08
C LEU A 78 10.74 5.25 4.64
N ALA A 79 10.16 4.18 5.20
CA ALA A 79 10.47 2.83 4.79
C ALA A 79 10.02 2.54 3.35
N ILE A 80 8.81 2.95 2.95
CA ILE A 80 8.32 2.83 1.57
C ILE A 80 9.23 3.61 0.61
N GLU A 81 9.62 4.83 0.95
CA GLU A 81 10.54 5.63 0.12
C GLU A 81 11.92 4.98 -0.02
N ARG A 82 12.48 4.44 1.06
CA ARG A 82 13.77 3.72 1.06
C ARG A 82 13.73 2.47 0.19
N LEU A 83 12.59 1.79 0.14
CA LEU A 83 12.37 0.61 -0.71
C LEU A 83 12.07 0.96 -2.18
N GLY A 84 12.16 2.25 -2.55
CA GLY A 84 11.96 2.71 -3.92
C GLY A 84 10.51 2.97 -4.29
N CYS A 85 9.66 3.34 -3.34
CA CYS A 85 8.23 3.60 -3.53
C CYS A 85 7.41 2.35 -3.93
N PHE A 86 6.20 2.55 -4.44
CA PHE A 86 5.24 1.48 -4.75
C PHE A 86 5.52 0.80 -6.10
N PHE A 87 5.89 1.58 -7.11
CA PHE A 87 6.09 1.11 -8.48
C PHE A 87 7.44 1.60 -9.00
N PRO A 88 8.18 0.79 -9.78
CA PRO A 88 9.41 1.26 -10.42
C PRO A 88 9.18 2.46 -11.33
N GLU A 89 10.20 3.31 -11.49
CA GLU A 89 10.15 4.38 -12.49
C GLU A 89 9.93 3.84 -13.90
N THR A 90 9.31 4.65 -14.76
CA THR A 90 9.02 4.29 -16.16
C THR A 90 10.25 3.85 -16.95
N ALA A 91 11.42 4.42 -16.66
CA ALA A 91 12.68 4.05 -17.30
C ALA A 91 13.28 2.74 -16.77
N SER A 92 12.79 2.22 -15.64
CA SER A 92 13.27 0.99 -15.04
C SER A 92 12.73 -0.23 -15.78
N LYS A 93 13.61 -1.21 -16.00
CA LYS A 93 13.23 -2.53 -16.51
C LYS A 93 12.75 -3.47 -15.40
N LYS A 94 12.84 -3.06 -14.13
CA LYS A 94 12.41 -3.88 -13.00
C LYS A 94 10.89 -4.01 -13.00
N GLN A 95 10.41 -5.20 -12.64
CA GLN A 95 8.98 -5.43 -12.42
C GLN A 95 8.52 -4.74 -11.13
N TRP A 96 9.33 -4.87 -10.08
CA TRP A 96 9.06 -4.42 -8.71
C TRP A 96 10.14 -3.49 -8.18
N THR A 97 9.78 -2.66 -7.21
CA THR A 97 10.71 -1.97 -6.32
C THR A 97 11.18 -2.97 -5.25
N GLU A 98 11.98 -2.55 -4.27
CA GLU A 98 12.32 -3.41 -3.13
C GLU A 98 11.12 -3.63 -2.19
N LEU A 99 10.03 -2.88 -2.36
CA LEU A 99 8.77 -3.12 -1.68
C LEU A 99 8.08 -4.41 -2.17
N GLY A 100 8.37 -4.87 -3.39
CA GLY A 100 7.82 -6.12 -3.93
C GLY A 100 6.32 -6.04 -4.28
N ASP A 101 5.68 -7.21 -4.34
CA ASP A 101 4.24 -7.33 -4.58
C ASP A 101 3.45 -7.16 -3.26
N VAL A 102 3.42 -5.91 -2.79
CA VAL A 102 2.75 -5.53 -1.53
C VAL A 102 1.78 -4.38 -1.79
N ASP A 103 0.49 -4.67 -1.69
CA ASP A 103 -0.54 -3.64 -1.74
C ASP A 103 -0.53 -2.83 -0.43
N VAL A 104 -0.69 -1.51 -0.53
CA VAL A 104 -0.64 -0.59 0.61
C VAL A 104 -1.94 0.19 0.69
N ILE A 105 -2.60 0.15 1.85
CA ILE A 105 -3.92 0.76 2.07
C ILE A 105 -3.81 1.79 3.20
N PHE A 106 -4.25 3.01 2.93
CA PHE A 106 -4.31 4.10 3.90
C PHE A 106 -5.74 4.25 4.41
N LEU A 107 -5.92 4.18 5.72
CA LEU A 107 -7.22 4.24 6.37
C LEU A 107 -7.31 5.44 7.32
N ASP A 108 -8.48 6.07 7.40
CA ASP A 108 -8.78 7.07 8.42
C ASP A 108 -9.11 6.45 9.79
N ARG A 109 -9.38 7.28 10.80
CA ARG A 109 -9.73 6.82 12.17
C ARG A 109 -10.98 5.95 12.25
N ARG A 110 -11.82 5.96 11.21
CA ARG A 110 -13.07 5.18 11.13
C ARG A 110 -12.87 3.91 10.30
N GLY A 111 -11.66 3.64 9.82
CA GLY A 111 -11.37 2.54 8.90
C GLY A 111 -11.81 2.80 7.46
N LYS A 112 -12.13 4.05 7.09
CA LYS A 112 -12.46 4.40 5.69
C LYS A 112 -11.16 4.49 4.88
N MET A 113 -11.15 3.86 3.70
CA MET A 113 -10.05 3.99 2.74
C MET A 113 -9.87 5.43 2.25
N LEU A 114 -8.65 5.94 2.40
CA LEU A 114 -8.18 7.23 1.89
C LEU A 114 -7.41 7.08 0.59
N GLY A 115 -6.77 5.94 0.40
CA GLY A 115 -6.07 5.57 -0.81
C GLY A 115 -5.52 4.15 -0.71
N ALA A 116 -5.30 3.51 -1.85
CA ALA A 116 -4.70 2.19 -1.90
C ALA A 116 -3.82 2.03 -3.13
N THR A 117 -2.90 1.07 -3.09
CA THR A 117 -2.18 0.60 -4.28
C THR A 117 -2.65 -0.79 -4.67
N VAL A 118 -2.58 -1.08 -5.98
CA VAL A 118 -2.70 -2.43 -6.53
C VAL A 118 -1.40 -2.68 -7.29
N THR A 119 -0.43 -3.32 -6.64
CA THR A 119 0.97 -3.42 -7.12
C THR A 119 1.05 -4.13 -8.45
N HIS A 120 0.38 -5.26 -8.60
CA HIS A 120 0.34 -6.05 -9.83
C HIS A 120 -0.35 -5.35 -11.01
N GLU A 121 -1.25 -4.42 -10.75
CA GLU A 121 -1.90 -3.60 -11.79
C GLU A 121 -1.19 -2.25 -11.99
N ARG A 122 -0.16 -1.96 -11.21
CA ARG A 122 0.55 -0.66 -11.19
C ARG A 122 -0.40 0.52 -11.00
N MET A 123 -1.38 0.35 -10.12
CA MET A 123 -2.50 1.27 -9.97
C MET A 123 -2.54 1.90 -8.58
N ILE A 124 -2.86 3.19 -8.54
CA ILE A 124 -3.23 3.92 -7.32
C ILE A 124 -4.73 4.19 -7.34
N ILE A 125 -5.40 3.87 -6.25
CA ILE A 125 -6.81 4.14 -6.00
C ILE A 125 -6.89 5.31 -5.01
N THR A 126 -7.65 6.34 -5.36
CA THR A 126 -8.01 7.45 -4.45
C THR A 126 -9.53 7.63 -4.52
N PRO A 127 -10.24 7.83 -3.40
CA PRO A 127 -11.71 7.90 -3.36
C PRO A 127 -12.34 8.93 -4.32
N GLU A 128 -11.62 9.96 -4.74
CA GLU A 128 -12.09 10.91 -5.78
C GLU A 128 -12.32 10.24 -7.15
N HIS A 129 -11.81 9.02 -7.38
CA HIS A 129 -12.11 8.20 -8.55
C HIS A 129 -13.42 7.39 -8.45
N GLU A 130 -14.04 7.26 -7.26
CA GLU A 130 -15.31 6.52 -7.12
C GLU A 130 -16.52 7.30 -7.67
N GLU A 131 -16.46 8.64 -7.75
CA GLU A 131 -17.59 9.45 -8.25
C GLU A 131 -17.83 9.37 -9.76
N ARG A 132 -16.95 8.73 -10.55
CA ARG A 132 -17.09 8.64 -12.02
C ARG A 132 -17.68 7.35 -12.57
N SER A 133 -17.97 6.33 -11.75
CA SER A 133 -18.53 5.06 -12.24
C SER A 133 -20.01 4.83 -11.90
N ILE A 134 -20.78 5.90 -11.64
CA ILE A 134 -22.24 5.84 -11.61
C ILE A 134 -22.81 6.84 -12.60
N ARG A 135 -22.87 6.46 -13.88
CA ARG A 135 -23.92 6.90 -14.83
C ARG A 135 -24.17 5.81 -15.86
#